data_AF-A0A374TDC6-F1
#
_entry.id   AF-A0A374TDC6-F1
#
_cell.length_a   1.000
_cell.length_b   1.000
_cell.length_c   1.000
_cell.angle_alpha   90.00
_cell.angle_beta   90.00
_cell.angle_gamma   90.00
#
_symmetry.space_group_name_H-M   'P 1'
#
loop_
_entity.id
_entity.type
_entity.pdbx_description
1 polymer ?
#
loop_
_entity_poly.entity_id
_entity_poly.type
_entity_poly.pdbx_seq_one_letter_code
_entity_poly.pdbx_strand_id
1 'polypeptide(L)' 'MRIALGGKHTNVKAITNIDGNFQIDGLDKEKTYTRYINYIGYKTQKIDGVQAKDADQVIALQPDDHQSYTLC' A
#
# COMPACT_ATOMS: atom_id res chain seq x y z
N MET A 1 0.77 1.54 -9.05
CA MET A 1 0.48 1.82 -7.63
C MET A 1 1.78 1.75 -6.81
N ARG A 2 1.88 2.51 -5.71
CA ARG A 2 3.04 2.47 -4.80
C ARG A 2 2.61 1.96 -3.44
N ILE A 3 3.42 1.08 -2.86
CA ILE A 3 3.20 0.50 -1.54
C ILE A 3 4.43 0.78 -0.68
N ALA A 4 4.22 1.22 0.55
CA ALA A 4 5.26 1.40 1.53
C ALA A 4 4.90 0.70 2.84
N LEU A 5 5.89 0.11 3.49
CA LEU A 5 5.78 -0.45 4.83
C LEU A 5 6.63 0.38 5.80
N GLY A 6 5.95 0.95 6.80
CA GLY A 6 6.52 1.74 7.88
C GLY A 6 6.54 0.97 9.20
N GLY A 7 7.61 1.14 9.97
CA GLY A 7 7.74 0.65 11.35
C GLY A 7 8.87 1.37 12.06
N LYS A 8 9.06 1.12 13.37
CA LYS A 8 10.00 1.86 14.23
C LYS A 8 11.45 1.92 13.67
N HIS A 9 11.82 1.01 12.76
CA HIS A 9 13.12 1.00 12.04
C HIS A 9 13.00 0.50 10.59
N THR A 10 11.85 0.64 9.95
CA THR A 10 11.62 0.12 8.58
C THR A 10 10.89 1.13 7.73
N ASN A 11 11.46 1.42 6.55
CA ASN A 11 10.87 2.26 5.51
C ASN A 11 11.13 1.61 4.15
N VAL A 12 10.44 0.49 3.90
CA VAL A 12 10.59 -0.29 2.67
C VAL A 12 9.51 0.15 1.68
N LYS A 13 9.87 0.34 0.42
CA LYS A 13 8.95 0.78 -0.65
C LYS A 13 9.00 -0.19 -1.82
N ALA A 14 7.85 -0.48 -2.40
CA ALA A 14 7.71 -1.27 -3.62
C ALA A 14 6.76 -0.59 -4.62
N ILE A 15 6.98 -0.88 -5.90
CA ILE A 15 6.14 -0.45 -7.01
C ILE A 15 5.42 -1.69 -7.53
N THR A 16 4.11 -1.60 -7.74
CA THR A 16 3.33 -2.70 -8.31
C THR A 16 3.66 -2.89 -9.79
N ASN A 17 3.68 -4.13 -10.27
CA ASN A 17 3.79 -4.43 -11.70
C ASN A 17 2.47 -4.11 -12.44
N ILE A 18 2.41 -4.42 -13.74
CA ILE A 18 1.23 -4.16 -14.58
C ILE A 18 -0.01 -4.97 -14.17
N ASP A 19 0.20 -6.16 -13.59
CA ASP A 19 -0.87 -7.02 -13.09
C ASP A 19 -1.38 -6.58 -11.70
N GLY A 20 -0.79 -5.54 -11.11
CA GLY A 20 -1.14 -5.06 -9.77
C GLY A 20 -0.44 -5.81 -8.62
N ASN A 21 0.43 -6.77 -8.94
CA ASN A 21 1.19 -7.54 -7.96
C ASN A 21 2.39 -6.72 -7.44
N PHE A 22 2.79 -6.98 -6.19
CA PHE A 22 3.98 -6.39 -5.59
C PHE A 22 4.70 -7.44 -4.75
N GLN A 23 6.01 -7.28 -4.62
CA GLN A 23 6.85 -8.10 -3.77
C GLN A 23 7.69 -7.20 -2.87
N ILE A 24 7.85 -7.61 -1.61
CA ILE A 24 8.71 -6.94 -0.64
C ILE A 24 9.50 -8.02 0.10
N ASP A 25 10.80 -8.04 -0.14
CA ASP A 25 11.73 -8.98 0.51
C ASP A 25 12.37 -8.35 1.76
N GLY A 26 12.96 -9.20 2.60
CA GLY A 26 13.74 -8.75 3.77
C GLY A 26 12.91 -8.25 4.95
N LEU A 27 11.60 -8.52 4.96
CA LEU A 27 10.75 -8.23 6.11
C LEU A 27 10.89 -9.30 7.20
N ASP A 28 10.86 -8.85 8.44
CA ASP A 28 10.80 -9.71 9.61
C ASP A 28 9.36 -10.20 9.79
N LYS A 29 9.16 -11.52 9.72
CA LYS A 29 7.83 -12.15 9.73
C LYS A 29 7.12 -12.02 11.09
N GLU A 30 7.88 -11.81 12.17
CA GLU A 30 7.35 -11.66 13.52
C GLU A 30 6.99 -10.20 13.85
N LYS A 31 7.39 -9.26 12.99
CA LYS A 31 7.09 -7.84 13.18
C LYS A 31 5.77 -7.43 12.53
N THR A 32 5.20 -6.40 13.13
CA THR A 32 4.00 -5.73 12.67
C THR A 32 4.37 -4.39 12.04
N TYR A 33 3.78 -4.12 10.89
CA TYR A 33 4.06 -2.94 10.07
C TYR A 33 2.79 -2.12 9.84
N THR A 34 2.99 -0.83 9.59
CA THR A 34 1.98 0.03 9.00
C THR A 34 2.17 0.04 7.48
N ARG A 35 1.15 -0.33 6.72
CA ARG A 35 1.16 -0.24 5.25
C ARG A 35 0.53 1.06 4.78
N TYR A 36 1.20 1.71 3.84
CA TYR A 36 0.69 2.85 3.09
C TYR A 36 0.53 2.46 1.62
N ILE A 37 -0.65 2.70 1.06
CA ILE A 37 -0.92 2.50 -0.37
C ILE A 37 -1.26 3.85 -0.99
N ASN A 38 -0.52 4.22 -2.03
CA ASN A 38 -0.74 5.43 -2.79
C ASN A 38 -0.93 5.12 -4.27
N TYR A 39 -2.05 5.55 -4.84
CA TYR A 39 -2.36 5.39 -6.24
C TYR A 39 -3.18 6.59 -6.73
N ILE A 40 -2.89 7.04 -7.95
CA ILE A 40 -3.48 8.27 -8.51
C ILE A 40 -4.99 8.06 -8.70
N GLY A 41 -5.79 9.02 -8.25
CA GLY A 41 -7.26 8.96 -8.31
C GLY A 41 -7.91 8.15 -7.19
N TYR A 42 -7.12 7.65 -6.23
CA TYR A 42 -7.60 6.91 -5.07
C TYR A 42 -7.10 7.54 -3.77
N LYS A 43 -7.92 7.44 -2.73
CA LYS A 43 -7.56 7.92 -1.41
C LYS A 43 -6.36 7.13 -0.89
N THR A 44 -5.37 7.83 -0.31
CA THR A 44 -4.24 7.15 0.34
C THR A 44 -4.76 6.30 1.50
N GLN A 45 -4.41 5.02 1.51
CA GLN A 45 -4.82 4.09 2.57
C GLN A 45 -3.68 3.82 3.53
N LYS A 46 -4.02 3.78 4.82
CA LYS A 46 -3.13 3.40 5.92
C LYS A 46 -3.73 2.19 6.62
N ILE A 47 -2.98 1.10 6.70
CA ILE A 47 -3.38 -0.13 7.39
C ILE A 47 -2.35 -0.39 8.47
N ASP A 48 -2.75 -0.27 9.73
CA ASP A 48 -1.91 -0.65 10.86
C ASP A 48 -2.06 -2.15 11.14
N GLY A 49 -1.04 -2.81 11.68
CA GLY A 49 -1.19 -4.20 12.13
C GLY A 49 -0.76 -5.28 11.12
N VAL A 50 -0.13 -4.93 10.00
CA VAL A 50 0.19 -5.86 8.91
C VAL A 50 1.41 -6.72 9.26
N GLN A 51 1.29 -8.04 9.23
CA GLN A 51 2.42 -8.97 9.38
C GLN A 51 2.84 -9.55 8.03
N ALA A 52 4.13 -9.82 7.86
CA ALA A 52 4.69 -10.32 6.58
C ALA A 52 4.51 -11.82 6.36
N LYS A 53 3.81 -12.51 7.26
CA LYS A 53 3.54 -13.96 7.16
C LYS A 53 2.27 -14.29 6.36
N ASP A 54 1.42 -13.31 6.09
CA ASP A 54 0.22 -13.49 5.28
C ASP A 54 0.63 -13.52 3.80
N ALA A 55 0.56 -14.70 3.19
CA ALA A 55 1.07 -14.95 1.84
C ALA A 55 0.31 -14.18 0.75
N ASP A 56 -0.99 -13.90 0.97
CA ASP A 56 -1.83 -13.15 0.04
C ASP A 56 -2.63 -12.09 0.78
N GLN A 57 -2.49 -10.83 0.35
CA GLN A 57 -3.28 -9.73 0.90
C GLN A 57 -4.01 -8.98 -0.21
N VAL A 58 -5.34 -9.09 -0.20
CA VAL A 58 -6.23 -8.34 -1.09
C VAL A 58 -6.53 -6.97 -0.47
N ILE A 59 -6.40 -5.91 -1.27
CA ILE A 59 -6.62 -4.53 -0.84
C ILE A 59 -7.79 -3.96 -1.64
N ALA A 60 -8.83 -3.50 -0.97
CA ALA A 60 -9.90 -2.76 -1.62
C ALA A 60 -9.48 -1.30 -1.78
N LEU A 61 -9.58 -0.74 -3.00
CA LEU A 61 -9.28 0.68 -3.24
C LEU A 61 -10.56 1.51 -3.15
N GLN A 62 -10.49 2.63 -2.43
CA GLN A 62 -11.55 3.64 -2.39
C GLN A 62 -11.16 4.81 -3.29
N PRO A 63 -12.02 5.23 -4.24
CA PRO A 63 -11.77 6.40 -5.07
C PRO A 63 -11.58 7.63 -4.19
N ASP A 64 -10.75 8.57 -4.64
CA ASP A 64 -10.63 9.85 -3.96
C ASP A 64 -11.81 10.74 -4.36
N ASP A 65 -12.43 11.42 -3.40
CA ASP A 65 -13.57 12.31 -3.64
C ASP A 65 -13.20 13.54 -4.51
N HIS A 66 -11.91 13.73 -4.81
CA HIS A 66 -11.40 14.73 -5.74
C HIS A 66 -11.60 14.30 -7.21
N GLN A 67 -12.86 14.18 -7.63
CA GLN A 67 -13.25 14.38 -9.02
C GLN A 67 -14.08 15.67 -9.14
N SER A 68 -13.42 16.82 -9.12
CA SER A 68 -13.97 18.03 -9.75
C SER A 68 -13.23 18.25 -11.06
N TYR A 69 -13.65 17.51 -12.10
CA TYR A 69 -13.44 17.97 -13.46
C TYR A 69 -14.58 18.94 -13.77
N THR A 70 -14.40 20.23 -13.48
CA THR A 70 -15.18 21.26 -14.18
C THR A 70 -14.76 21.19 -15.63
N LEU A 71 -15.58 20.57 -16.50
CA LEU A 71 -15.51 20.85 -17.93
C LEU A 71 -15.95 22.30 -18.12
N CYS A 72 -15.04 23.14 -18.63
CA CYS A 72 -15.38 24.46 -19.17
C CYS A 72 -16.35 24.36 -20.35
#